data_AF-A0A5B2YZC7-F1
#
_entry.id   AF-A0A5B2YZC7-F1
#
_cell.length_a   1.000
_cell.length_b   1.000
_cell.length_c   1.000
_cell.angle_alpha   90.00
_cell.angle_beta   90.00
_cell.angle_gamma   90.00
#
_symmetry.space_group_name_H-M   'P 1'
#
loop_
_entity.id
_entity.type
_entity.pdbx_description
1 polymer ?
#
loop_
_entity_poly.entity_id
_entity_poly.type
_entity_poly.pdbx_seq_one_letter_code
_entity_poly.pdbx_strand_id
1 'polypeptide(L)'
;MTIIVDTSFVKVYDIVAKSAISYDIKYVIFSTNTATSLIAQIIMLFYLNKFYREERFKNLSANFKKYSYLAMFVVLLNSALLSYTSAQLFQQHLYSKYILVYSIILCYISSGIFLAVLGAKFLSWYRRNHSYLILLYFVSVALIVFNILTSMLITIVKLEDKSDQIREYIGITSFPDSPKYNVLELINKISLIMTFVSLWITTFVLVTSYRKKSLRNFLFLMILILPLSYFFINFVIQYYVFDVFNYFHMVSPVVISIVLVAVFSLSNPIGGITFGILFWRTSKAISYEKDIVGFVLISGYGIMMIFMSNQVTSLSITPYPPFGLTTISLLPLSSYLMLVGIYNATKLVSSNRELRRSIIRIAKESTILNQMGEAENQKEVEFVISKIHEDSIVTNLETDIKHGADLDENELRKYIEEVVKELHTENPNA
;
A
#
# COMPACT_ATOMS: atom_id res chain seq x y z
N MET A 1 -11.81 6.94 6.94
CA MET A 1 -12.62 7.31 8.12
C MET A 1 -12.56 6.23 9.20
N THR A 2 -12.98 4.99 8.94
CA THR A 2 -12.94 3.86 9.90
C THR A 2 -11.61 3.73 10.65
N ILE A 3 -10.47 3.72 9.96
CA ILE A 3 -9.14 3.64 10.59
C ILE A 3 -8.87 4.84 11.52
N ILE A 4 -9.24 6.05 11.09
CA ILE A 4 -9.01 7.28 11.87
C ILE A 4 -9.85 7.24 13.15
N VAL A 5 -11.12 6.86 13.04
CA VAL A 5 -12.03 6.71 14.18
C VAL A 5 -11.47 5.68 15.17
N ASP A 6 -11.21 4.46 14.68
CA ASP A 6 -10.68 3.36 15.50
C ASP A 6 -9.42 3.79 16.26
N THR A 7 -8.46 4.39 15.54
CA THR A 7 -7.15 4.74 16.11
C THR A 7 -7.20 5.94 17.03
N SER A 8 -8.15 6.86 16.83
CA SER A 8 -8.41 7.97 17.75
C SER A 8 -8.98 7.46 19.07
N PHE A 9 -9.96 6.52 19.02
CA PHE A 9 -10.54 5.93 20.23
C PHE A 9 -9.50 5.20 21.07
N VAL A 10 -8.63 4.42 20.43
CA VAL A 10 -7.55 3.73 21.15
C VAL A 10 -6.63 4.72 21.85
N LYS A 11 -6.23 5.76 21.14
CA LYS A 11 -5.23 6.70 21.61
C LYS A 11 -5.74 7.58 22.76
N VAL A 12 -7.03 7.88 22.78
CA VAL A 12 -7.69 8.63 23.85
C VAL A 12 -8.11 7.73 25.03
N TYR A 13 -8.15 6.40 24.83
CA TYR A 13 -8.69 5.42 25.77
C TYR A 13 -8.12 5.52 27.19
N ASP A 14 -6.81 5.73 27.31
CA ASP A 14 -6.13 5.80 28.61
C ASP A 14 -5.98 7.21 29.19
N ILE A 15 -6.38 8.23 28.41
CA ILE A 15 -6.20 9.65 28.77
C ILE A 15 -7.49 10.23 29.34
N VAL A 16 -8.64 9.84 28.77
CA VAL A 16 -9.94 10.29 29.24
C VAL A 16 -10.44 9.33 30.32
N ALA A 17 -11.14 9.86 31.32
CA ALA A 17 -11.79 9.05 32.33
C ALA A 17 -12.63 7.96 31.64
N LYS A 18 -12.37 6.68 31.96
CA LYS A 18 -13.02 5.54 31.30
C LYS A 18 -14.54 5.55 31.48
N SER A 19 -15.04 6.24 32.51
CA SER A 19 -16.45 6.51 32.79
C SER A 19 -17.08 7.63 31.95
N ALA A 20 -16.32 8.39 31.16
CA ALA A 20 -16.84 9.52 30.38
C ALA A 20 -17.78 9.09 29.25
N ILE A 21 -17.65 7.85 28.77
CA ILE A 21 -18.51 7.26 27.73
C ILE A 21 -19.14 6.00 28.33
N SER A 22 -20.47 5.86 28.20
CA SER A 22 -21.16 4.67 28.69
C SER A 22 -20.76 3.41 27.92
N TYR A 23 -20.88 2.25 28.58
CA TYR A 23 -20.51 0.95 28.01
C TYR A 23 -21.23 0.67 26.68
N ASP A 24 -22.54 0.92 26.64
CA ASP A 24 -23.37 0.66 25.46
C ASP A 24 -22.93 1.50 24.26
N ILE A 25 -22.56 2.76 24.49
CA ILE A 25 -22.07 3.65 23.43
C ILE A 25 -20.74 3.12 22.88
N LYS A 26 -19.82 2.66 23.73
CA LYS A 26 -18.55 2.08 23.28
C LYS A 26 -18.77 0.83 22.41
N TYR A 27 -19.69 -0.06 22.81
CA TYR A 27 -20.03 -1.27 22.05
C TYR A 27 -20.65 -0.94 20.69
N VAL A 28 -21.57 0.03 20.65
CA VAL A 28 -22.21 0.48 19.40
C VAL A 28 -21.17 1.10 18.47
N ILE A 29 -20.28 1.96 18.97
CA ILE A 29 -19.21 2.56 18.16
C ILE A 29 -18.27 1.50 17.60
N PHE A 30 -17.80 0.57 18.45
CA PHE A 30 -16.93 -0.51 17.99
C PHE A 30 -17.61 -1.39 16.93
N SER A 31 -18.87 -1.75 17.15
CA SER A 31 -19.61 -2.65 16.26
C SER A 31 -19.96 -1.99 14.93
N THR A 32 -20.34 -0.72 14.94
CA THR A 32 -20.59 0.06 13.71
C THR A 32 -19.29 0.28 12.92
N ASN A 33 -18.19 0.59 13.60
CA ASN A 33 -16.88 0.72 12.96
C ASN A 33 -16.41 -0.62 12.35
N THR A 34 -16.62 -1.72 13.06
CA THR A 34 -16.31 -3.07 12.56
C THR A 34 -17.17 -3.44 11.35
N ALA A 35 -18.49 -3.23 11.42
CA ALA A 35 -19.40 -3.50 10.31
C ALA A 35 -19.05 -2.68 9.06
N THR A 36 -18.78 -1.38 9.20
CA THR A 36 -18.38 -0.53 8.08
C THR A 36 -17.04 -0.98 7.47
N SER A 37 -16.07 -1.38 8.29
CA SER A 37 -14.79 -1.94 7.81
C SER A 37 -15.00 -3.21 6.99
N LEU A 38 -15.78 -4.16 7.51
CA LEU A 38 -16.02 -5.44 6.85
C LEU A 38 -16.75 -5.27 5.52
N ILE A 39 -17.79 -4.43 5.50
CA ILE A 39 -18.53 -4.10 4.28
C ILE A 39 -17.58 -3.48 3.25
N ALA A 40 -16.74 -2.52 3.66
CA ALA A 40 -15.77 -1.90 2.76
C ALA A 40 -14.74 -2.90 2.19
N GLN A 41 -14.25 -3.83 3.01
CA GLN A 41 -13.32 -4.87 2.57
C GLN A 41 -13.95 -5.81 1.52
N ILE A 42 -15.18 -6.25 1.77
CA ILE A 42 -15.92 -7.12 0.84
C ILE A 42 -16.22 -6.39 -0.47
N ILE A 43 -16.69 -5.14 -0.40
CA ILE A 43 -16.95 -4.32 -1.59
C ILE A 43 -15.69 -4.12 -2.42
N MET A 44 -14.56 -3.80 -1.79
CA MET A 44 -13.29 -3.63 -2.50
C MET A 44 -12.82 -4.91 -3.19
N LEU A 45 -12.93 -6.07 -2.54
CA LEU A 45 -12.61 -7.35 -3.16
C LEU A 45 -13.53 -7.67 -4.34
N PHE A 46 -14.83 -7.42 -4.19
CA PHE A 46 -15.79 -7.63 -5.27
C PHE A 46 -15.51 -6.72 -6.47
N TYR A 47 -15.25 -5.43 -6.21
CA TYR A 47 -14.90 -4.47 -7.26
C TYR A 47 -13.63 -4.87 -7.99
N LEU A 48 -12.59 -5.29 -7.25
CA LEU A 48 -11.35 -5.79 -7.84
C LEU A 48 -11.61 -7.04 -8.70
N ASN A 49 -12.38 -8.01 -8.20
CA ASN A 49 -12.71 -9.21 -8.98
C ASN A 49 -13.53 -8.90 -10.23
N LYS A 50 -14.40 -7.88 -10.19
CA LYS A 50 -15.12 -7.40 -11.37
C LYS A 50 -14.16 -6.73 -12.36
N PHE A 51 -13.28 -5.85 -11.88
CA PHE A 51 -12.25 -5.18 -12.68
C PHE A 51 -11.39 -6.19 -13.46
N TYR A 52 -10.98 -7.28 -12.82
CA TYR A 52 -10.19 -8.35 -13.47
C TYR A 52 -10.98 -9.31 -14.37
N ARG A 53 -12.33 -9.29 -14.28
CA ARG A 53 -13.19 -10.12 -15.13
C ARG A 53 -13.47 -9.48 -16.49
N GLU A 54 -13.14 -8.20 -16.67
CA GLU A 54 -13.20 -7.56 -17.98
C GLU A 54 -12.33 -8.32 -18.98
N GLU A 55 -12.81 -8.50 -20.22
CA GLU A 55 -12.17 -9.36 -21.22
C GLU A 55 -10.71 -8.96 -21.47
N ARG A 56 -10.43 -7.65 -21.39
CA ARG A 56 -9.10 -7.04 -21.51
C ARG A 56 -8.08 -7.57 -20.49
N PHE A 57 -8.52 -8.08 -19.33
CA PHE A 57 -7.65 -8.57 -18.25
C PHE A 57 -7.72 -10.08 -18.02
N LYS A 58 -8.48 -10.81 -18.86
CA LYS A 58 -8.73 -12.26 -18.69
C LYS A 58 -7.44 -13.08 -18.77
N ASN A 59 -6.47 -12.66 -19.58
CA ASN A 59 -5.17 -13.31 -19.76
C ASN A 59 -4.15 -12.97 -18.64
N LEU A 60 -4.33 -11.84 -17.95
CA LEU A 60 -3.57 -11.49 -16.73
C LEU A 60 -4.02 -12.31 -15.50
N SER A 61 -5.11 -13.08 -15.62
CA SER A 61 -5.89 -13.58 -14.49
C SER A 61 -5.38 -14.86 -13.81
N ALA A 62 -4.48 -15.66 -14.41
CA ALA A 62 -4.19 -17.00 -13.88
C ALA A 62 -3.57 -16.99 -12.47
N ASN A 63 -2.51 -16.19 -12.26
CA ASN A 63 -1.92 -16.01 -10.92
C ASN A 63 -2.79 -15.12 -10.04
N PHE A 64 -3.50 -14.15 -10.63
CA PHE A 64 -4.42 -13.28 -9.91
C PHE A 64 -5.55 -14.07 -9.24
N LYS A 65 -6.18 -15.03 -9.92
CA LYS A 65 -7.24 -15.88 -9.35
C LYS A 65 -6.76 -16.57 -8.07
N LYS A 66 -5.55 -17.15 -8.08
CA LYS A 66 -4.97 -17.78 -6.89
C LYS A 66 -4.83 -16.80 -5.72
N TYR A 67 -4.27 -15.61 -5.96
CA TYR A 67 -4.11 -14.60 -4.91
C TYR A 67 -5.45 -14.04 -4.44
N SER A 68 -6.42 -13.87 -5.34
CA SER A 68 -7.77 -13.38 -5.02
C SER A 68 -8.54 -14.36 -4.16
N TYR A 69 -8.52 -15.66 -4.48
CA TYR A 69 -9.15 -16.69 -3.63
C TYR A 69 -8.52 -16.73 -2.24
N LEU A 70 -7.19 -16.64 -2.14
CA LEU A 70 -6.50 -16.57 -0.86
C LEU A 70 -6.90 -15.32 -0.07
N ALA A 71 -6.93 -14.15 -0.71
CA ALA A 71 -7.32 -12.89 -0.07
C ALA A 71 -8.78 -12.93 0.41
N MET A 72 -9.68 -13.49 -0.38
CA MET A 72 -11.09 -13.66 -0.02
C MET A 72 -11.25 -14.60 1.18
N PHE A 73 -10.53 -15.72 1.20
CA PHE A 73 -10.52 -16.63 2.33
C PHE A 73 -10.05 -15.94 3.62
N VAL A 74 -8.93 -15.20 3.55
CA VAL A 74 -8.38 -14.46 4.69
C VAL A 74 -9.34 -13.38 5.19
N VAL A 75 -9.97 -12.61 4.29
CA VAL A 75 -10.94 -11.57 4.68
C VAL A 75 -12.20 -12.19 5.31
N LEU A 76 -12.71 -13.29 4.76
CA LEU A 76 -13.86 -13.99 5.32
C LEU A 76 -13.54 -14.54 6.72
N LEU A 77 -12.37 -15.17 6.90
CA LEU A 77 -11.95 -15.70 8.19
C LEU A 77 -11.78 -14.57 9.23
N ASN A 78 -11.13 -13.47 8.86
CA ASN A 78 -11.02 -12.28 9.73
C ASN A 78 -12.39 -11.69 10.07
N SER A 79 -13.32 -11.65 9.10
CA SER A 79 -14.68 -11.17 9.33
C SER A 79 -15.46 -12.02 10.33
N ALA A 80 -15.26 -13.34 10.30
CA ALA A 80 -15.86 -14.25 11.26
C ALA A 80 -15.31 -14.03 12.67
N LEU A 81 -13.99 -13.87 12.81
CA LEU A 81 -13.35 -13.58 14.09
C LEU A 81 -13.81 -12.23 14.67
N LEU A 82 -13.84 -11.17 13.85
CA LEU A 82 -14.31 -9.85 14.26
C LEU A 82 -15.79 -9.87 14.68
N SER A 83 -16.65 -10.52 13.89
CA SER A 83 -18.08 -10.64 14.22
C SER A 83 -18.28 -11.42 15.53
N TYR A 84 -17.48 -12.46 15.75
CA TYR A 84 -17.50 -13.22 16.99
C TYR A 84 -17.06 -12.36 18.19
N THR A 85 -15.99 -11.55 18.06
CA THR A 85 -15.59 -10.62 19.13
C THR A 85 -16.67 -9.59 19.45
N SER A 86 -17.36 -9.05 18.43
CA SER A 86 -18.49 -8.14 18.62
C SER A 86 -19.64 -8.83 19.36
N ALA A 87 -19.97 -10.08 19.01
CA ALA A 87 -21.00 -10.86 19.69
C ALA A 87 -20.63 -11.14 21.17
N GLN A 88 -19.37 -11.45 21.47
CA GLN A 88 -18.89 -11.65 22.85
C GLN A 88 -19.09 -10.38 23.70
N LEU A 89 -18.81 -9.20 23.15
CA LEU A 89 -18.97 -7.94 23.87
C LEU A 89 -20.42 -7.67 24.28
N PHE A 90 -21.39 -7.95 23.40
CA PHE A 90 -22.81 -7.75 23.70
C PHE A 90 -23.37 -8.79 24.67
N GLN A 91 -22.95 -10.05 24.56
CA GLN A 91 -23.53 -11.14 25.36
C GLN A 91 -22.86 -11.31 26.72
N GLN A 92 -21.54 -11.13 26.80
CA GLN A 92 -20.73 -11.54 27.96
C GLN A 92 -20.01 -10.36 28.62
N HIS A 93 -20.03 -9.16 28.02
CA HIS A 93 -19.28 -7.99 28.48
C HIS A 93 -17.79 -8.28 28.75
N LEU A 94 -17.22 -9.16 27.95
CA LEU A 94 -15.83 -9.59 27.98
C LEU A 94 -15.42 -10.06 26.59
N TYR A 95 -14.12 -9.99 26.30
CA TYR A 95 -13.56 -10.59 25.10
C TYR A 95 -12.36 -11.46 25.43
N SER A 96 -12.17 -12.51 24.63
CA SER A 96 -11.09 -13.49 24.84
C SER A 96 -9.77 -12.99 24.27
N LYS A 97 -8.70 -13.06 25.07
CA LYS A 97 -7.32 -12.80 24.62
C LYS A 97 -6.94 -13.71 23.44
N TYR A 98 -7.31 -14.98 23.49
CA TYR A 98 -6.92 -15.95 22.46
C TYR A 98 -7.46 -15.58 21.08
N ILE A 99 -8.71 -15.12 21.01
CA ILE A 99 -9.35 -14.73 19.75
C ILE A 99 -8.70 -13.47 19.18
N LEU A 100 -8.35 -12.53 20.06
CA LEU A 100 -7.58 -11.36 19.69
C LEU A 100 -6.22 -11.76 19.08
N VAL A 101 -5.48 -12.64 19.76
CA VAL A 101 -4.17 -13.14 19.30
C VAL A 101 -4.30 -13.86 17.96
N TYR A 102 -5.30 -14.74 17.78
CA TYR A 102 -5.54 -15.41 16.50
C TYR A 102 -5.83 -14.42 15.36
N SER A 103 -6.65 -13.40 15.62
CA SER A 103 -6.94 -12.35 14.63
C SER A 103 -5.69 -11.55 14.24
N ILE A 104 -4.86 -11.19 15.23
CA ILE A 104 -3.59 -10.48 15.01
C ILE A 104 -2.64 -11.34 14.17
N ILE A 105 -2.43 -12.60 14.54
CA ILE A 105 -1.57 -13.54 13.81
C ILE A 105 -2.06 -13.70 12.37
N LEU A 106 -3.35 -13.93 12.18
CA LEU A 106 -3.95 -14.09 10.86
C LEU A 106 -3.72 -12.86 9.98
N CYS A 107 -3.92 -11.66 10.51
CA CYS A 107 -3.72 -10.41 9.78
C CYS A 107 -2.26 -10.18 9.39
N TYR A 108 -1.34 -10.26 10.37
CA TYR A 108 0.08 -9.97 10.12
C TYR A 108 0.75 -11.02 9.24
N ILE A 109 0.49 -12.32 9.46
CA ILE A 109 1.08 -13.39 8.64
C ILE A 109 0.57 -13.31 7.21
N SER A 110 -0.74 -13.16 7.00
CA SER A 110 -1.27 -13.09 5.63
C SER A 110 -0.75 -11.87 4.86
N SER A 111 -0.63 -10.71 5.51
CA SER A 111 0.04 -9.54 4.95
C SER A 111 1.50 -9.80 4.61
N GLY A 112 2.24 -10.40 5.54
CA GLY A 112 3.63 -10.79 5.32
C GLY A 112 3.80 -11.72 4.12
N ILE A 113 2.90 -12.70 3.94
CA ILE A 113 2.91 -13.62 2.79
C ILE A 113 2.69 -12.86 1.48
N PHE A 114 1.66 -12.01 1.38
CA PHE A 114 1.39 -11.26 0.14
C PHE A 114 2.57 -10.36 -0.26
N LEU A 115 3.18 -9.69 0.71
CA LEU A 115 4.32 -8.82 0.47
C LEU A 115 5.62 -9.60 0.20
N ALA A 116 5.84 -10.74 0.85
CA ALA A 116 6.96 -11.62 0.57
C ALA A 116 6.90 -12.17 -0.87
N VAL A 117 5.70 -12.53 -1.34
CA VAL A 117 5.49 -12.90 -2.75
C VAL A 117 5.83 -11.73 -3.68
N LEU A 118 5.41 -10.51 -3.37
CA LEU A 118 5.78 -9.32 -4.15
C LEU A 118 7.29 -9.08 -4.16
N GLY A 119 7.94 -9.18 -3.00
CA GLY A 119 9.39 -9.05 -2.86
C GLY A 119 10.15 -10.10 -3.68
N ALA A 120 9.70 -11.35 -3.65
CA ALA A 120 10.29 -12.42 -4.47
C ALA A 120 10.19 -12.12 -5.97
N LYS A 121 9.08 -11.53 -6.44
CA LYS A 121 8.93 -11.09 -7.83
C LYS A 121 9.90 -9.97 -8.18
N PHE A 122 10.05 -8.96 -7.31
CA PHE A 122 11.04 -7.90 -7.53
C PHE A 122 12.47 -8.44 -7.58
N LEU A 123 12.84 -9.34 -6.68
CA LEU A 123 14.17 -9.96 -6.70
C LEU A 123 14.41 -10.76 -7.99
N SER A 124 13.41 -11.53 -8.43
CA SER A 124 13.48 -12.25 -9.70
C SER A 124 13.64 -11.32 -10.90
N TRP A 125 12.95 -10.18 -10.92
CA TRP A 125 13.08 -9.20 -12.00
C TRP A 125 14.40 -8.45 -11.95
N TYR A 126 14.93 -8.16 -10.77
CA TYR A 126 16.24 -7.55 -10.61
C TYR A 126 17.35 -8.45 -11.16
N ARG A 127 17.27 -9.76 -10.91
CA ARG A 127 18.22 -10.75 -11.48
C ARG A 127 18.24 -10.77 -13.01
N ARG A 128 17.15 -10.36 -13.68
CA ARG A 128 17.05 -10.34 -15.15
C ARG A 128 17.43 -8.99 -15.76
N ASN A 129 16.95 -7.90 -15.18
CA ASN A 129 17.05 -6.56 -15.78
C ASN A 129 18.09 -5.65 -15.10
N HIS A 130 18.62 -6.03 -13.94
CA HIS A 130 19.56 -5.25 -13.10
C HIS A 130 19.18 -3.77 -12.88
N SER A 131 17.87 -3.47 -12.92
CA SER A 131 17.38 -2.10 -12.74
C SER A 131 17.45 -1.68 -11.27
N TYR A 132 18.12 -0.56 -11.00
CA TYR A 132 18.25 0.02 -9.65
C TYR A 132 16.89 0.34 -9.00
N LEU A 133 15.92 0.79 -9.79
CA LEU A 133 14.56 1.07 -9.28
C LEU A 133 13.89 -0.20 -8.73
N ILE A 134 14.06 -1.33 -9.42
CA ILE A 134 13.49 -2.62 -8.99
C ILE A 134 14.14 -3.09 -7.69
N LEU A 135 15.45 -2.87 -7.54
CA LEU A 135 16.18 -3.17 -6.30
C LEU A 135 15.67 -2.32 -5.14
N LEU A 136 15.45 -1.02 -5.34
CA LEU A 136 14.89 -0.13 -4.32
C LEU A 136 13.51 -0.62 -3.85
N TYR A 137 12.63 -1.00 -4.78
CA TYR A 137 11.33 -1.59 -4.43
C TYR A 137 11.46 -2.90 -3.65
N PHE A 138 12.38 -3.78 -4.03
CA PHE A 138 12.66 -5.00 -3.28
C PHE A 138 13.06 -4.68 -1.83
N VAL A 139 14.01 -3.76 -1.64
CA VAL A 139 14.47 -3.34 -0.31
C VAL A 139 13.32 -2.75 0.50
N SER A 140 12.51 -1.86 -0.09
CA SER A 140 11.35 -1.28 0.60
C SER A 140 10.35 -2.35 1.03
N VAL A 141 10.00 -3.28 0.14
CA VAL A 141 9.05 -4.37 0.47
C VAL A 141 9.61 -5.30 1.54
N ALA A 142 10.90 -5.64 1.49
CA ALA A 142 11.55 -6.45 2.52
C ALA A 142 11.52 -5.77 3.90
N LEU A 143 11.77 -4.46 3.94
CA LEU A 143 11.67 -3.68 5.18
C LEU A 143 10.21 -3.61 5.70
N ILE A 144 9.22 -3.48 4.82
CA ILE A 144 7.79 -3.53 5.21
C ILE A 144 7.47 -4.90 5.83
N VAL A 145 7.90 -6.01 5.21
CA VAL A 145 7.68 -7.37 5.74
C VAL A 145 8.33 -7.51 7.11
N PHE A 146 9.59 -7.08 7.25
CA PHE A 146 10.30 -7.09 8.52
C PHE A 146 9.54 -6.30 9.59
N ASN A 147 9.07 -5.09 9.26
CA ASN A 147 8.30 -4.25 10.17
C ASN A 147 6.97 -4.88 10.61
N ILE A 148 6.23 -5.47 9.68
CA ILE A 148 4.96 -6.16 9.95
C ILE A 148 5.20 -7.35 10.90
N LEU A 149 6.27 -8.11 10.70
CA LEU A 149 6.63 -9.23 11.59
C LEU A 149 7.07 -8.75 12.97
N THR A 150 7.88 -7.69 13.07
CA THR A 150 8.26 -7.12 14.38
C THR A 150 7.07 -6.54 15.12
N SER A 151 6.15 -5.86 14.40
CA SER A 151 4.88 -5.36 14.93
C SER A 151 4.01 -6.48 15.49
N MET A 152 3.95 -7.63 14.82
CA MET A 152 3.23 -8.80 15.30
C MET A 152 3.84 -9.32 16.59
N LEU A 153 5.16 -9.57 16.59
CA LEU A 153 5.86 -10.13 17.75
C LEU A 153 5.69 -9.27 19.00
N ILE A 154 5.89 -7.96 18.87
CA ILE A 154 5.77 -7.06 20.03
C ILE A 154 4.35 -7.00 20.58
N THR A 155 3.34 -7.03 19.71
CA THR A 155 1.94 -6.99 20.15
C THR A 155 1.57 -8.27 20.88
N ILE A 156 2.01 -9.43 20.39
CA ILE A 156 1.78 -10.73 21.04
C ILE A 156 2.48 -10.81 22.39
N VAL A 157 3.77 -10.44 22.45
CA VAL A 157 4.55 -10.48 23.69
C VAL A 157 3.94 -9.57 24.76
N LYS A 158 3.42 -8.40 24.39
CA LYS A 158 2.72 -7.50 25.32
C LYS A 158 1.35 -8.02 25.76
N LEU A 159 0.69 -8.82 24.93
CA LEU A 159 -0.60 -9.45 25.25
C LEU A 159 -0.43 -10.66 26.18
N GLU A 160 0.75 -11.29 26.23
CA GLU A 160 1.02 -12.45 27.08
C GLU A 160 0.87 -12.12 28.57
N ASP A 161 1.33 -10.93 28.97
CA ASP A 161 1.22 -10.39 30.34
C ASP A 161 -0.22 -10.04 30.76
N LYS A 162 -1.21 -10.18 29.87
CA LYS A 162 -2.60 -9.82 30.11
C LYS A 162 -3.45 -11.04 30.48
N SER A 163 -4.50 -10.79 31.26
CA SER A 163 -5.47 -11.81 31.66
C SER A 163 -6.14 -12.46 30.45
N ASP A 164 -6.50 -13.73 30.59
CA ASP A 164 -7.11 -14.54 29.52
C ASP A 164 -8.47 -13.99 29.05
N GLN A 165 -9.20 -13.37 29.97
CA GLN A 165 -10.40 -12.60 29.69
C GLN A 165 -10.12 -11.13 29.97
N ILE A 166 -10.41 -10.28 29.00
CA ILE A 166 -10.25 -8.82 29.15
C ILE A 166 -11.63 -8.21 29.36
N ARG A 167 -11.72 -7.43 30.43
CA ARG A 167 -12.91 -6.69 30.87
C ARG A 167 -12.54 -5.22 31.03
N GLU A 168 -13.53 -4.36 31.14
CA GLU A 168 -13.26 -2.97 31.46
C GLU A 168 -12.58 -2.87 32.83
N TYR A 169 -11.37 -2.29 32.84
CA TYR A 169 -10.62 -2.03 34.05
C TYR A 169 -10.67 -0.55 34.39
N ILE A 170 -11.23 -0.22 35.57
CA ILE A 170 -11.27 1.14 36.11
C ILE A 170 -9.92 1.43 36.76
N GLY A 171 -9.04 2.08 36.00
CA GLY A 171 -7.70 2.48 36.41
C GLY A 171 -6.85 2.84 35.21
N ILE A 172 -5.76 3.59 35.43
CA ILE A 172 -4.76 3.83 34.39
C ILE A 172 -4.10 2.48 34.09
N THR A 173 -4.11 2.06 32.82
CA THR A 173 -3.26 0.98 32.29
C THR A 173 -1.81 1.48 32.33
N SER A 174 -1.27 1.59 33.53
CA SER A 174 0.14 1.85 33.71
C SER A 174 0.86 0.63 33.14
N PHE A 175 1.52 0.81 32.00
CA PHE A 175 2.72 0.05 31.76
C PHE A 175 3.70 0.58 32.82
N PRO A 176 4.17 -0.24 33.77
CA PRO A 176 5.54 0.01 34.17
C PRO A 176 6.34 -0.08 32.88
N ASP A 177 7.16 0.93 32.58
CA ASP A 177 8.20 0.86 31.56
C ASP A 177 9.09 -0.34 31.90
N SER A 178 8.62 -1.52 31.51
CA SER A 178 9.24 -2.77 31.86
C SER A 178 10.42 -2.87 30.92
N PRO A 179 11.67 -2.86 31.43
CA PRO A 179 12.85 -2.93 30.59
C PRO A 179 12.86 -4.18 29.68
N LYS A 180 12.01 -5.17 30.01
CA LYS A 180 11.76 -6.37 29.21
C LYS A 180 11.40 -6.09 27.75
N TYR A 181 10.67 -5.02 27.44
CA TYR A 181 10.17 -4.77 26.07
C TYR A 181 10.94 -3.69 25.32
N ASN A 182 11.83 -2.94 25.99
CA ASN A 182 12.49 -1.78 25.42
C ASN A 182 13.29 -2.09 24.16
N VAL A 183 13.98 -3.24 24.12
CA VAL A 183 14.75 -3.67 22.95
C VAL A 183 13.85 -3.94 21.76
N LEU A 184 12.75 -4.67 21.97
CA LEU A 184 11.82 -5.02 20.89
C LEU A 184 11.05 -3.79 20.39
N GLU A 185 10.70 -2.87 21.30
CA GLU A 185 10.15 -1.56 20.94
C GLU A 185 11.11 -0.74 20.10
N LEU A 186 12.39 -0.69 20.47
CA LEU A 186 13.41 0.04 19.74
C LEU A 186 13.58 -0.55 18.33
N ILE A 187 13.69 -1.88 18.21
CA ILE A 187 13.77 -2.58 16.92
C ILE A 187 12.56 -2.23 16.05
N ASN A 188 11.36 -2.28 16.61
CA ASN A 188 10.14 -1.98 15.86
C ASN A 188 10.07 -0.51 15.42
N LYS A 189 10.47 0.43 16.29
CA LYS A 189 10.53 1.87 15.97
C LYS A 189 11.55 2.15 14.86
N ILE A 190 12.75 1.61 14.96
CA ILE A 190 13.80 1.74 13.93
C ILE A 190 13.32 1.13 12.61
N SER A 191 12.72 -0.06 12.68
CA SER A 191 12.17 -0.72 11.50
C SER A 191 11.09 0.12 10.81
N LEU A 192 10.20 0.77 11.57
CA LEU A 192 9.16 1.65 11.01
C LEU A 192 9.79 2.84 10.28
N ILE A 193 10.81 3.47 10.86
CA ILE A 193 11.54 4.58 10.24
C ILE A 193 12.22 4.12 8.94
N MET A 194 12.93 3.00 8.99
CA MET A 194 13.63 2.44 7.82
C MET A 194 12.64 2.14 6.68
N THR A 195 11.49 1.56 7.01
CA THR A 195 10.42 1.28 6.06
C THR A 195 9.87 2.56 5.43
N PHE A 196 9.59 3.59 6.25
CA PHE A 196 9.07 4.86 5.76
C PHE A 196 10.06 5.58 4.83
N VAL A 197 11.32 5.70 5.28
CA VAL A 197 12.39 6.36 4.52
C VAL A 197 12.69 5.61 3.22
N SER A 198 12.80 4.28 3.28
CA SER A 198 13.08 3.46 2.09
C SER A 198 11.98 3.63 1.06
N LEU A 199 10.70 3.50 1.45
CA LEU A 199 9.60 3.64 0.51
C LEU A 199 9.48 5.06 -0.05
N TRP A 200 9.80 6.07 0.75
CA TRP A 200 9.84 7.45 0.32
C TRP A 200 10.91 7.69 -0.75
N ILE A 201 12.14 7.20 -0.53
CA ILE A 201 13.21 7.26 -1.54
C ILE A 201 12.78 6.55 -2.82
N THR A 202 12.23 5.34 -2.71
CA THR A 202 11.76 4.55 -3.86
C THR A 202 10.68 5.29 -4.64
N THR A 203 9.71 5.88 -3.95
CA THR A 203 8.61 6.63 -4.59
C THR A 203 9.12 7.92 -5.23
N PHE A 204 10.08 8.61 -4.60
CA PHE A 204 10.73 9.79 -5.17
C PHE A 204 11.46 9.46 -6.47
N VAL A 205 12.24 8.37 -6.48
CA VAL A 205 12.95 7.91 -7.69
C VAL A 205 11.95 7.49 -8.78
N LEU A 206 10.85 6.81 -8.44
CA LEU A 206 9.80 6.48 -9.40
C LEU A 206 9.25 7.74 -10.08
N VAL A 207 8.81 8.72 -9.30
CA VAL A 207 8.15 9.91 -9.85
C VAL A 207 9.10 10.73 -10.71
N THR A 208 10.36 10.86 -10.30
CA THR A 208 11.38 11.57 -11.07
C THR A 208 11.73 10.84 -12.37
N SER A 209 11.70 9.50 -12.39
CA SER A 209 12.01 8.70 -13.59
C SER A 209 10.97 8.84 -14.71
N TYR A 210 9.70 9.12 -14.38
CA TYR A 210 8.59 9.17 -15.36
C TYR A 210 8.24 10.58 -15.87
N ARG A 211 8.88 11.67 -15.38
CA ARG A 211 8.59 13.04 -15.83
C ARG A 211 9.84 13.75 -16.36
N LYS A 212 10.01 13.81 -17.68
CA LYS A 212 11.14 14.46 -18.38
C LYS A 212 11.14 16.01 -18.37
N LYS A 213 10.04 16.72 -18.00
CA LYS A 213 9.97 18.18 -18.30
C LYS A 213 9.22 19.12 -17.33
N SER A 214 8.87 18.71 -16.10
CA SER A 214 8.15 19.60 -15.17
C SER A 214 8.61 19.45 -13.72
N LEU A 215 9.91 19.69 -13.51
CA LEU A 215 10.52 19.94 -12.20
C LEU A 215 10.39 21.43 -11.80
N ARG A 216 9.18 21.99 -11.93
CA ARG A 216 8.90 23.34 -11.46
C ARG A 216 7.54 23.45 -10.78
N ASN A 217 7.28 22.58 -9.81
CA ASN A 217 6.24 22.85 -8.82
C ASN A 217 6.85 22.72 -7.43
N PHE A 218 7.15 23.87 -6.80
CA PHE A 218 7.39 23.98 -5.36
C PHE A 218 6.32 23.23 -4.56
N LEU A 219 5.06 23.28 -5.01
CA LEU A 219 3.94 22.50 -4.47
C LEU A 219 4.17 20.98 -4.46
N PHE A 220 4.83 20.41 -5.47
CA PHE A 220 5.11 18.98 -5.51
C PHE A 220 6.22 18.61 -4.53
N LEU A 221 7.28 19.43 -4.46
CA LEU A 221 8.34 19.25 -3.49
C LEU A 221 7.83 19.44 -2.05
N MET A 222 6.90 20.37 -1.84
CA MET A 222 6.23 20.60 -0.57
C MET A 222 5.35 19.41 -0.15
N ILE A 223 4.58 18.80 -1.08
CA ILE A 223 3.82 17.57 -0.82
C ILE A 223 4.74 16.41 -0.43
N LEU A 224 5.96 16.38 -0.95
CA LEU A 224 6.93 15.31 -0.69
C LEU A 224 7.67 15.51 0.65
N ILE A 225 8.08 16.75 0.96
CA ILE A 225 8.86 17.09 2.15
C ILE A 225 8.00 17.21 3.41
N LEU A 226 6.80 17.77 3.32
CA LEU A 226 5.97 18.09 4.48
C LEU A 226 5.56 16.86 5.32
N PRO A 227 5.20 15.71 4.72
CA PRO A 227 4.87 14.49 5.47
C PRO A 227 6.12 13.83 6.06
N LEU A 228 7.26 13.92 5.36
CA LEU A 228 8.54 13.41 5.84
C LEU A 228 9.02 14.22 7.04
N SER A 229 8.98 15.55 6.94
CA SER A 229 9.37 16.44 8.05
C SER A 229 8.45 16.22 9.25
N TYR A 230 7.14 16.14 9.05
CA TYR A 230 6.20 15.84 10.12
C TYR A 230 6.47 14.46 10.77
N PHE A 231 6.75 13.42 9.98
CA PHE A 231 7.13 12.11 10.51
C PHE A 231 8.40 12.20 11.37
N PHE A 232 9.47 12.81 10.88
CA PHE A 232 10.72 12.96 11.63
C PHE A 232 10.57 13.85 12.86
N ILE A 233 9.87 14.98 12.75
CA ILE A 233 9.58 15.89 13.87
C ILE A 233 8.87 15.12 14.99
N ASN A 234 7.91 14.26 14.66
CA ASN A 234 7.23 13.44 15.67
C ASN A 234 8.20 12.53 16.45
N PHE A 235 9.15 11.89 15.75
CA PHE A 235 10.17 11.06 16.41
C PHE A 235 11.13 11.89 17.28
N VAL A 236 11.57 13.05 16.77
CA VAL A 236 12.46 13.96 17.50
C VAL A 236 11.76 14.52 18.74
N ILE A 237 10.49 14.94 18.63
CA ILE A 237 9.72 15.46 19.77
C ILE A 237 9.52 14.37 20.84
N GLN A 238 9.20 13.14 20.44
CA GLN A 238 9.04 12.03 21.39
C GLN A 238 10.32 11.75 22.19
N TYR A 239 11.49 11.93 21.59
CA TYR A 239 12.77 11.64 22.25
C TYR A 239 13.32 12.84 23.06
N TYR A 240 13.25 14.06 22.51
CA TYR A 240 13.92 15.24 23.09
C TYR A 240 12.99 16.19 23.86
N VAL A 241 11.69 16.21 23.56
CA VAL A 241 10.77 17.24 24.10
C VAL A 241 9.89 16.67 25.23
N PHE A 242 10.04 15.38 25.54
CA PHE A 242 9.43 14.78 26.75
C PHE A 242 9.87 15.54 28.01
N ASP A 243 11.14 15.93 28.11
CA ASP A 243 11.67 16.68 29.25
C ASP A 243 11.17 18.13 29.32
N VAL A 244 10.91 18.77 28.17
CA VAL A 244 10.36 20.14 28.13
C VAL A 244 8.86 20.15 28.45
N PHE A 245 8.12 19.14 27.97
CA PHE A 245 6.71 18.98 28.30
C PHE A 245 6.47 18.44 29.70
N ASN A 246 7.45 17.84 30.39
CA ASN A 246 7.32 17.37 31.77
C ASN A 246 6.88 18.48 32.72
N TYR A 247 7.38 19.72 32.55
CA TYR A 247 6.93 20.86 33.36
C TYR A 247 5.44 21.15 33.18
N PHE A 248 4.96 21.15 31.94
CA PHE A 248 3.55 21.36 31.64
C PHE A 248 2.70 20.14 32.06
N HIS A 249 3.22 18.91 31.89
CA HIS A 249 2.57 17.65 32.25
C HIS A 249 2.23 17.63 33.74
N MET A 250 3.05 18.25 34.59
CA MET A 250 2.77 18.40 36.02
C MET A 250 1.60 19.35 36.33
N VAL A 251 1.27 20.30 35.45
CA VAL A 251 0.19 21.28 35.66
C VAL A 251 -1.17 20.74 35.20
N SER A 252 -1.24 20.14 34.00
CA SER A 252 -2.47 19.49 33.51
C SER A 252 -2.15 18.21 32.70
N PRO A 253 -1.91 17.08 33.37
CA PRO A 253 -1.51 15.81 32.75
C PRO A 253 -2.43 15.38 31.58
N VAL A 254 -3.73 15.55 31.78
CA VAL A 254 -4.77 15.09 30.84
C VAL A 254 -4.76 15.93 29.56
N VAL A 255 -4.74 17.27 29.67
CA VAL A 255 -4.81 18.17 28.51
C VAL A 255 -3.61 17.99 27.60
N ILE A 256 -2.42 17.90 28.18
CA ILE A 256 -1.17 17.74 27.41
C ILE A 256 -1.07 16.35 26.80
N SER A 257 -1.49 15.31 27.52
CA SER A 257 -1.57 13.97 26.96
C SER A 257 -2.52 13.93 25.76
N ILE A 258 -3.70 14.57 25.83
CA ILE A 258 -4.63 14.66 24.69
C ILE A 258 -3.97 15.37 23.51
N VAL A 259 -3.32 16.52 23.74
CA VAL A 259 -2.67 17.28 22.66
C VAL A 259 -1.53 16.50 22.02
N LEU A 260 -0.62 15.93 22.83
CA LEU A 260 0.51 15.14 22.34
C LEU A 260 0.01 13.93 21.57
N VAL A 261 -0.96 13.21 22.11
CA VAL A 261 -1.52 12.04 21.44
C VAL A 261 -2.26 12.42 20.15
N ALA A 262 -3.03 13.51 20.12
CA ALA A 262 -3.65 13.99 18.89
C ALA A 262 -2.60 14.32 17.82
N VAL A 263 -1.55 15.05 18.20
CA VAL A 263 -0.45 15.43 17.29
C VAL A 263 0.34 14.21 16.81
N PHE A 264 0.68 13.24 17.66
CA PHE A 264 1.43 12.06 17.24
C PHE A 264 0.56 11.01 16.55
N SER A 265 -0.75 11.03 16.78
CA SER A 265 -1.65 9.99 16.26
C SER A 265 -1.74 9.96 14.75
N LEU A 266 -1.53 11.11 14.12
CA LEU A 266 -1.76 11.34 12.70
C LEU A 266 -0.50 11.10 11.84
N SER A 267 0.67 10.82 12.44
CA SER A 267 1.93 10.56 11.74
C SER A 267 1.82 9.46 10.68
N ASN A 268 1.36 8.28 11.08
CA ASN A 268 1.20 7.13 10.19
C ASN A 268 0.09 7.38 9.14
N PRO A 269 -1.12 7.86 9.50
CA PRO A 269 -2.13 8.22 8.52
C PRO A 269 -1.69 9.27 7.49
N ILE A 270 -1.04 10.35 7.92
CA ILE A 270 -0.55 11.42 7.03
C ILE A 270 0.49 10.85 6.06
N GLY A 271 1.40 10.02 6.57
CA GLY A 271 2.35 9.26 5.75
C GLY A 271 1.67 8.40 4.69
N GLY A 272 0.68 7.60 5.09
CA GLY A 272 -0.11 6.78 4.18
C GLY A 272 -0.83 7.59 3.10
N ILE A 273 -1.53 8.67 3.48
CA ILE A 273 -2.25 9.56 2.54
C ILE A 273 -1.28 10.11 1.49
N THR A 274 -0.09 10.50 1.93
CA THR A 274 0.95 11.06 1.06
C THR A 274 1.35 10.07 -0.02
N PHE A 275 1.63 8.81 0.35
CA PHE A 275 1.94 7.77 -0.62
C PHE A 275 0.77 7.55 -1.59
N GLY A 276 -0.47 7.53 -1.11
CA GLY A 276 -1.66 7.44 -1.96
C GLY A 276 -1.74 8.59 -2.99
N ILE A 277 -1.52 9.84 -2.55
CA ILE A 277 -1.52 11.03 -3.43
C ILE A 277 -0.39 10.94 -4.47
N LEU A 278 0.80 10.46 -4.09
CA LEU A 278 1.94 10.32 -5.00
C LEU A 278 1.64 9.29 -6.10
N PHE A 279 1.06 8.14 -5.74
CA PHE A 279 0.66 7.14 -6.72
C PHE A 279 -0.48 7.65 -7.61
N TRP A 280 -1.44 8.40 -7.08
CA TRP A 280 -2.47 9.04 -7.91
C TRP A 280 -1.90 10.08 -8.88
N ARG A 281 -0.92 10.87 -8.45
CA ARG A 281 -0.24 11.80 -9.35
C ARG A 281 0.60 11.07 -10.41
N THR A 282 1.20 9.96 -10.04
CA THR A 282 1.95 9.10 -10.97
C THR A 282 1.00 8.49 -12.01
N SER A 283 -0.17 8.01 -11.61
CA SER A 283 -1.17 7.48 -12.54
C SER A 283 -1.65 8.55 -13.53
N LYS A 284 -1.81 9.81 -13.09
CA LYS A 284 -2.08 10.94 -14.01
C LYS A 284 -0.91 11.26 -14.95
N ALA A 285 0.32 10.93 -14.60
CA ALA A 285 1.48 11.15 -15.47
C ALA A 285 1.58 10.07 -16.57
N ILE A 286 1.08 8.86 -16.29
CA ILE A 286 1.07 7.71 -17.19
C ILE A 286 -0.35 7.54 -17.78
N SER A 287 -1.12 8.63 -17.88
CA SER A 287 -2.54 8.59 -18.25
C SER A 287 -2.81 8.19 -19.70
N TYR A 288 -1.76 8.07 -20.51
CA TYR A 288 -1.84 7.63 -21.89
C TYR A 288 -2.28 6.15 -21.99
N GLU A 289 -1.95 5.32 -20.98
CA GLU A 289 -2.34 3.91 -20.91
C GLU A 289 -3.34 3.67 -19.77
N LYS A 290 -4.64 3.67 -20.09
CA LYS A 290 -5.75 3.56 -19.12
C LYS A 290 -5.64 2.32 -18.21
N ASP A 291 -5.12 1.22 -18.74
CA ASP A 291 -4.99 -0.05 -18.01
C ASP A 291 -3.92 0.03 -16.91
N ILE A 292 -2.81 0.72 -17.18
CA ILE A 292 -1.74 0.95 -16.18
C ILE A 292 -2.24 1.90 -15.09
N VAL A 293 -3.03 2.92 -15.46
CA VAL A 293 -3.62 3.86 -14.49
C VAL A 293 -4.39 3.13 -13.39
N GLY A 294 -5.21 2.14 -13.76
CA GLY A 294 -5.99 1.34 -12.81
C GLY A 294 -5.11 0.62 -11.79
N PHE A 295 -4.06 -0.06 -12.25
CA PHE A 295 -3.15 -0.81 -11.37
C PHE A 295 -2.24 0.08 -10.50
N VAL A 296 -1.81 1.24 -11.03
CA VAL A 296 -1.08 2.24 -10.25
C VAL A 296 -1.98 2.84 -9.16
N LEU A 297 -3.27 3.05 -9.42
CA LEU A 297 -4.22 3.49 -8.38
C LEU A 297 -4.44 2.39 -7.32
N ILE A 298 -4.66 1.14 -7.73
CA ILE A 298 -4.84 0.00 -6.82
C ILE A 298 -3.63 -0.14 -5.87
N SER A 299 -2.41 -0.05 -6.41
CA SER A 299 -1.18 -0.09 -5.59
C SER A 299 -1.06 1.10 -4.63
N GLY A 300 -1.42 2.31 -5.08
CA GLY A 300 -1.45 3.50 -4.23
C GLY A 300 -2.40 3.35 -3.02
N TYR A 301 -3.60 2.82 -3.24
CA TYR A 301 -4.53 2.51 -2.16
C TYR A 301 -3.98 1.44 -1.21
N GLY A 302 -3.35 0.39 -1.76
CA GLY A 302 -2.70 -0.65 -0.96
C GLY A 302 -1.62 -0.10 -0.02
N ILE A 303 -0.68 0.69 -0.56
CA ILE A 303 0.39 1.31 0.24
C ILE A 303 -0.20 2.26 1.28
N MET A 304 -1.13 3.14 0.89
CA MET A 304 -1.78 4.07 1.81
C MET A 304 -2.38 3.33 3.01
N MET A 305 -3.12 2.25 2.76
CA MET A 305 -3.77 1.49 3.82
C MET A 305 -2.78 0.68 4.67
N ILE A 306 -1.66 0.17 4.14
CA ILE A 306 -0.63 -0.52 4.94
C ILE A 306 -0.11 0.40 6.06
N PHE A 307 0.26 1.64 5.75
CA PHE A 307 0.77 2.59 6.75
C PHE A 307 -0.30 3.06 7.72
N MET A 308 -1.54 3.25 7.24
CA MET A 308 -2.64 3.60 8.13
C MET A 308 -2.98 2.48 9.12
N SER A 309 -2.89 1.23 8.66
CA SER A 309 -3.39 0.06 9.38
C SER A 309 -2.37 -0.56 10.36
N ASN A 310 -1.07 -0.37 10.11
CA ASN A 310 -0.02 -0.88 10.99
C ASN A 310 0.18 0.02 12.22
N GLN A 311 -0.66 -0.15 13.24
CA GLN A 311 -0.61 0.63 14.50
C GLN A 311 -0.32 -0.25 15.72
N VAL A 312 0.97 -0.43 16.02
CA VAL A 312 1.48 -1.29 17.11
C VAL A 312 1.01 -0.87 18.50
N THR A 313 0.95 0.45 18.73
CA THR A 313 0.55 1.01 20.03
C THR A 313 -0.91 0.69 20.35
N SER A 314 -1.74 0.43 19.33
CA SER A 314 -3.18 0.41 19.53
C SER A 314 -3.67 -0.83 20.29
N LEU A 315 -3.15 -2.01 19.98
CA LEU A 315 -3.56 -3.25 20.65
C LEU A 315 -2.71 -3.58 21.87
N SER A 316 -1.52 -2.98 21.97
CA SER A 316 -0.64 -3.13 23.12
C SER A 316 -1.31 -2.70 24.43
N ILE A 317 -2.10 -1.62 24.40
CA ILE A 317 -2.78 -1.07 25.58
C ILE A 317 -4.06 -1.84 25.97
N THR A 318 -4.44 -2.85 25.19
CA THR A 318 -5.66 -3.66 25.40
C THR A 318 -6.89 -2.79 25.68
N PRO A 319 -7.28 -1.91 24.73
CA PRO A 319 -8.46 -1.09 24.92
C PRO A 319 -9.70 -1.97 25.03
N TYR A 320 -10.68 -1.50 25.80
CA TYR A 320 -11.97 -2.17 25.95
C TYR A 320 -13.08 -1.24 25.46
N PRO A 321 -13.83 -1.56 24.38
CA PRO A 321 -13.69 -2.67 23.41
C PRO A 321 -12.33 -2.73 22.67
N PRO A 322 -12.00 -3.83 21.95
CA PRO A 322 -10.70 -4.04 21.30
C PRO A 322 -10.53 -3.17 20.03
N PHE A 323 -10.63 -1.86 20.19
CA PHE A 323 -10.30 -0.88 19.17
C PHE A 323 -8.86 -1.10 18.69
N GLY A 324 -8.61 -0.82 17.41
CA GLY A 324 -7.36 -1.15 16.73
C GLY A 324 -7.39 -2.51 16.04
N LEU A 325 -8.20 -3.47 16.52
CA LEU A 325 -8.37 -4.76 15.84
C LEU A 325 -8.98 -4.58 14.44
N THR A 326 -9.98 -3.70 14.34
CA THR A 326 -10.63 -3.34 13.07
C THR A 326 -9.66 -2.69 12.11
N THR A 327 -8.77 -1.82 12.61
CA THR A 327 -7.69 -1.24 11.82
C THR A 327 -6.71 -2.29 11.29
N ILE A 328 -6.24 -3.21 12.14
CA ILE A 328 -5.32 -4.28 11.73
C ILE A 328 -5.95 -5.23 10.71
N SER A 329 -7.26 -5.47 10.77
CA SER A 329 -7.97 -6.32 9.81
C SER A 329 -7.89 -5.85 8.36
N LEU A 330 -7.51 -4.59 8.11
CA LEU A 330 -7.33 -4.03 6.78
C LEU A 330 -5.95 -4.37 6.19
N LEU A 331 -4.96 -4.76 7.00
CA LEU A 331 -3.60 -5.07 6.54
C LEU A 331 -3.55 -6.15 5.45
N PRO A 332 -4.28 -7.29 5.54
CA PRO A 332 -4.25 -8.33 4.52
C PRO A 332 -4.74 -7.83 3.17
N LEU A 333 -5.88 -7.12 3.17
CA LEU A 333 -6.43 -6.52 1.96
C LEU A 333 -5.47 -5.49 1.35
N SER A 334 -4.88 -4.65 2.19
CA SER A 334 -3.92 -3.61 1.76
C SER A 334 -2.69 -4.21 1.10
N SER A 335 -2.14 -5.27 1.69
CA SER A 335 -0.99 -6.01 1.19
C SER A 335 -1.30 -6.71 -0.13
N TYR A 336 -2.50 -7.30 -0.22
CA TYR A 336 -3.00 -7.91 -1.45
C TYR A 336 -3.17 -6.88 -2.58
N LEU A 337 -3.76 -5.70 -2.31
CA LEU A 337 -3.90 -4.62 -3.29
C LEU A 337 -2.53 -4.11 -3.77
N MET A 338 -1.56 -3.97 -2.86
CA MET A 338 -0.20 -3.60 -3.23
C MET A 338 0.45 -4.66 -4.14
N LEU A 339 0.37 -5.95 -3.77
CA LEU A 339 0.88 -7.06 -4.57
C LEU A 339 0.29 -7.03 -5.98
N VAL A 340 -1.04 -7.01 -6.07
CA VAL A 340 -1.78 -7.12 -7.32
C VAL A 340 -1.59 -5.87 -8.19
N GLY A 341 -1.68 -4.67 -7.61
CA GLY A 341 -1.50 -3.42 -8.34
C GLY A 341 -0.09 -3.29 -8.91
N ILE A 342 0.95 -3.46 -8.09
CA ILE A 342 2.34 -3.30 -8.53
C ILE A 342 2.73 -4.39 -9.53
N TYR A 343 2.36 -5.64 -9.26
CA TYR A 343 2.72 -6.76 -10.13
C TYR A 343 2.15 -6.59 -11.53
N ASN A 344 0.86 -6.25 -11.63
CA ASN A 344 0.21 -6.10 -12.93
C ASN A 344 0.61 -4.80 -13.64
N ALA A 345 0.79 -3.69 -12.91
CA ALA A 345 1.35 -2.46 -13.50
C ALA A 345 2.73 -2.74 -14.11
N THR A 346 3.60 -3.44 -13.39
CA THR A 346 4.94 -3.77 -13.88
C THR A 346 4.88 -4.67 -15.11
N LYS A 347 4.01 -5.69 -15.10
CA LYS A 347 3.84 -6.62 -16.24
C LYS A 347 3.36 -5.89 -17.51
N LEU A 348 2.41 -4.96 -17.37
CA LEU A 348 1.94 -4.14 -18.50
C LEU A 348 3.03 -3.19 -19.01
N VAL A 349 3.72 -2.47 -18.12
CA VAL A 349 4.84 -1.59 -18.50
C VAL A 349 5.91 -2.39 -19.26
N SER A 350 6.24 -3.61 -18.81
CA SER A 350 7.25 -4.43 -19.50
C SER A 350 6.79 -4.87 -20.89
N SER A 351 5.52 -5.28 -21.04
CA SER A 351 4.95 -5.67 -22.33
C SER A 351 4.99 -4.51 -23.32
N ASN A 352 4.59 -3.31 -22.88
CA ASN A 352 4.57 -2.12 -23.74
C ASN A 352 5.98 -1.67 -24.12
N ARG A 353 6.97 -1.81 -23.22
CA ARG A 353 8.37 -1.51 -23.54
C ARG A 353 8.94 -2.44 -24.61
N GLU A 354 8.58 -3.73 -24.57
CA GLU A 354 9.02 -4.70 -25.58
C GLU A 354 8.34 -4.45 -26.93
N LEU A 355 7.04 -4.18 -26.95
CA LEU A 355 6.31 -3.78 -28.16
C LEU A 355 6.87 -2.49 -28.77
N ARG A 356 7.14 -1.48 -27.94
CA ARG A 356 7.76 -0.23 -28.42
C ARG A 356 9.15 -0.47 -29.01
N ARG A 357 9.95 -1.36 -28.43
CA ARG A 357 11.27 -1.71 -28.98
C ARG A 357 11.15 -2.45 -30.31
N SER A 358 10.19 -3.36 -30.47
CA SER A 358 9.98 -4.05 -31.74
C SER A 358 9.50 -3.09 -32.83
N ILE A 359 8.57 -2.17 -32.51
CA ILE A 359 8.12 -1.12 -33.43
C ILE A 359 9.30 -0.22 -33.84
N ILE A 360 10.09 0.28 -32.90
CA ILE A 360 11.26 1.14 -33.21
C ILE A 360 12.27 0.40 -34.10
N ARG A 361 12.53 -0.88 -33.82
CA ARG A 361 13.43 -1.69 -34.64
C ARG A 361 12.89 -1.84 -36.06
N ILE A 362 11.62 -2.24 -36.19
CA ILE A 362 10.95 -2.41 -37.49
C ILE A 362 10.93 -1.08 -38.25
N ALA A 363 10.61 0.02 -37.58
CA ALA A 363 10.56 1.35 -38.19
C ALA A 363 11.93 1.86 -38.65
N LYS A 364 13.01 1.52 -37.94
CA LYS A 364 14.39 1.80 -38.36
C LYS A 364 14.82 0.93 -39.55
N GLU A 365 14.41 -0.33 -39.57
CA GLU A 365 14.69 -1.27 -40.66
C GLU A 365 13.89 -0.96 -41.93
N SER A 366 12.68 -0.40 -41.80
CA SER A 366 11.74 -0.17 -42.90
C SER A 366 11.92 1.17 -43.62
N THR A 367 13.09 1.82 -43.53
CA THR A 367 13.40 3.11 -44.21
C THR A 367 12.48 4.31 -43.93
N ILE A 368 11.52 4.21 -42.98
CA ILE A 368 10.60 5.30 -42.55
C ILE A 368 11.36 6.60 -42.26
N LEU A 369 12.50 6.50 -41.57
CA LEU A 369 13.33 7.66 -41.20
C LEU A 369 14.00 8.35 -42.40
N ASN A 370 14.21 7.65 -43.52
CA ASN A 370 14.93 8.16 -44.67
C ASN A 370 14.01 8.66 -45.81
N GLN A 371 12.70 8.33 -45.79
CA GLN A 371 11.81 8.52 -46.95
C GLN A 371 10.59 9.42 -46.71
N MET A 372 10.43 10.02 -45.53
CA MET A 372 9.30 10.90 -45.20
C MET A 372 9.37 12.29 -45.86
N GLY A 373 9.11 12.33 -47.17
CA GLY A 373 8.28 13.39 -47.74
C GLY A 373 6.81 13.06 -47.44
N GLU A 374 6.00 14.05 -47.05
CA GLU A 374 4.65 13.94 -46.45
C GLU A 374 3.58 13.06 -47.16
N ALA A 375 3.88 12.41 -48.28
CA ALA A 375 2.90 11.76 -49.15
C ALA A 375 2.64 10.25 -48.91
N GLU A 376 3.45 9.53 -48.11
CA GLU A 376 3.37 8.05 -48.04
C GLU A 376 3.05 7.42 -46.67
N ASN A 377 2.84 8.24 -45.63
CA ASN A 377 2.71 7.81 -44.22
C ASN A 377 1.67 6.70 -43.95
N GLN A 378 0.53 6.67 -44.63
CA GLN A 378 -0.53 5.70 -44.32
C GLN A 378 -0.20 4.28 -44.80
N LYS A 379 0.39 4.14 -45.98
CA LYS A 379 0.79 2.83 -46.52
C LYS A 379 1.92 2.22 -45.72
N GLU A 380 2.79 3.06 -45.18
CA GLU A 380 3.95 2.63 -44.40
C GLU A 380 3.58 2.21 -42.98
N VAL A 381 2.60 2.88 -42.34
CA VAL A 381 2.01 2.41 -41.07
C VAL A 381 1.33 1.05 -41.25
N GLU A 382 0.61 0.85 -42.35
CA GLU A 382 0.00 -0.44 -42.69
C GLU A 382 1.05 -1.54 -42.94
N PHE A 383 2.18 -1.19 -43.56
CA PHE A 383 3.32 -2.09 -43.75
C PHE A 383 4.00 -2.46 -42.42
N VAL A 384 4.14 -1.53 -41.47
CA VAL A 384 4.67 -1.84 -40.13
C VAL A 384 3.72 -2.78 -39.39
N ILE A 385 2.41 -2.56 -39.48
CA ILE A 385 1.39 -3.43 -38.87
C ILE A 385 1.48 -4.84 -39.48
N SER A 386 1.55 -4.97 -40.81
CA SER A 386 1.67 -6.28 -41.46
C SER A 386 2.97 -6.98 -41.09
N LYS A 387 4.10 -6.27 -41.06
CA LYS A 387 5.39 -6.85 -40.68
C LYS A 387 5.46 -7.23 -39.20
N ILE A 388 4.77 -6.52 -38.29
CA ILE A 388 4.62 -6.94 -36.88
C ILE A 388 3.82 -8.24 -36.78
N HIS A 389 2.82 -8.44 -37.64
CA HIS A 389 2.08 -9.69 -37.73
C HIS A 389 2.88 -10.84 -38.37
N GLU A 390 3.81 -10.52 -39.28
CA GLU A 390 4.60 -11.48 -40.05
C GLU A 390 5.94 -11.85 -39.39
N ASP A 391 6.54 -10.95 -38.62
CA ASP A 391 7.83 -11.14 -37.95
C ASP A 391 7.72 -12.16 -36.82
N SER A 392 8.35 -13.32 -37.05
CA SER A 392 8.31 -14.51 -36.19
C SER A 392 8.87 -14.33 -34.76
N ILE A 393 9.33 -13.12 -34.44
CA ILE A 393 9.76 -12.71 -33.10
C ILE A 393 8.55 -12.64 -32.16
N VAL A 394 7.35 -12.35 -32.67
CA VAL A 394 6.11 -12.47 -31.89
C VAL A 394 5.72 -13.94 -31.68
N THR A 395 6.05 -14.83 -32.62
CA THR A 395 5.71 -16.27 -32.57
C THR A 395 6.56 -17.05 -31.55
N ASN A 396 7.85 -16.73 -31.38
CA ASN A 396 8.68 -17.33 -30.31
C ASN A 396 8.47 -16.70 -28.92
N LEU A 397 7.76 -15.58 -28.85
CA LEU A 397 7.33 -14.89 -27.62
C LEU A 397 5.91 -15.28 -27.20
N GLU A 398 5.28 -16.24 -27.90
CA GLU A 398 3.86 -16.62 -27.79
C GLU A 398 3.41 -17.13 -26.42
N THR A 399 4.31 -17.47 -25.52
CA THR A 399 3.93 -17.97 -24.19
C THR A 399 3.85 -16.87 -23.12
N ASP A 400 4.52 -15.73 -23.30
CA ASP A 400 4.52 -14.63 -22.32
C ASP A 400 3.98 -13.29 -22.89
N ILE A 401 4.06 -13.04 -24.20
CA ILE A 401 3.73 -11.74 -24.83
C ILE A 401 2.32 -11.68 -25.45
N LYS A 402 1.70 -12.81 -25.83
CA LYS A 402 0.26 -12.87 -26.19
C LYS A 402 -0.68 -12.44 -25.04
N HIS A 403 -0.14 -12.08 -23.88
CA HIS A 403 -0.86 -11.85 -22.64
C HIS A 403 -0.79 -10.42 -22.10
N GLY A 404 -0.23 -9.47 -22.86
CA GLY A 404 -0.07 -8.06 -22.44
C GLY A 404 -0.46 -6.99 -23.45
N ALA A 405 -0.66 -7.33 -24.73
CA ALA A 405 -1.05 -6.39 -25.77
C ALA A 405 -2.15 -7.01 -26.65
N ASP A 406 -3.38 -7.05 -26.13
CA ASP A 406 -4.58 -7.28 -26.94
C ASP A 406 -5.01 -5.91 -27.51
N LEU A 407 -4.09 -5.27 -28.25
CA LEU A 407 -4.33 -3.98 -28.86
C LEU A 407 -5.15 -4.23 -30.13
N ASP A 408 -6.35 -3.64 -30.17
CA ASP A 408 -7.12 -3.52 -31.41
C ASP A 408 -6.25 -2.85 -32.49
N GLU A 409 -6.48 -3.15 -33.76
CA GLU A 409 -5.68 -2.64 -34.89
C GLU A 409 -5.65 -1.10 -34.88
N ASN A 410 -6.75 -0.47 -34.44
CA ASN A 410 -6.86 0.97 -34.24
C ASN A 410 -6.00 1.51 -33.08
N GLU A 411 -5.83 0.75 -32.00
CA GLU A 411 -4.97 1.13 -30.87
C GLU A 411 -3.49 0.93 -31.23
N LEU A 412 -3.17 -0.14 -31.95
CA LEU A 412 -1.84 -0.39 -32.49
C LEU A 412 -1.41 0.73 -33.46
N ARG A 413 -2.31 1.15 -34.36
CA ARG A 413 -2.08 2.26 -35.30
C ARG A 413 -1.73 3.56 -34.56
N LYS A 414 -2.52 3.95 -33.55
CA LYS A 414 -2.24 5.14 -32.73
C LYS A 414 -0.90 5.04 -31.98
N TYR A 415 -0.57 3.85 -31.48
CA TYR A 415 0.68 3.62 -30.76
C TYR A 415 1.90 3.77 -31.68
N ILE A 416 1.82 3.25 -32.92
CA ILE A 416 2.86 3.40 -33.93
C ILE A 416 3.02 4.87 -34.31
N GLU A 417 1.93 5.60 -34.55
CA GLU A 417 1.96 7.04 -34.86
C GLU A 417 2.67 7.87 -33.78
N GLU A 418 2.43 7.57 -32.50
CA GLU A 418 3.06 8.27 -31.38
C GLU A 418 4.57 7.98 -31.30
N VAL A 419 4.97 6.71 -31.46
CA VAL A 419 6.39 6.30 -31.47
C VAL A 419 7.14 6.93 -32.65
N VAL A 420 6.53 6.95 -33.83
CA VAL A 420 7.10 7.59 -35.04
C VAL A 420 7.27 9.10 -34.82
N LYS A 421 6.28 9.77 -34.23
CA LYS A 421 6.35 11.20 -33.91
C LYS A 421 7.46 11.54 -32.90
N GLU A 422 7.67 10.70 -31.89
CA GLU A 422 8.78 10.85 -30.94
C GLU A 422 10.16 10.67 -31.59
N LEU A 423 10.30 9.70 -32.51
CA LEU A 423 11.55 9.48 -33.26
C LEU A 423 11.94 10.71 -34.10
N HIS A 424 10.97 11.44 -34.64
CA HIS A 424 11.22 12.74 -35.29
C HIS A 424 11.66 13.84 -34.33
N THR A 425 11.18 13.82 -33.08
CA THR A 425 11.52 14.88 -32.12
C THR A 425 12.91 14.67 -31.50
N GLU A 426 13.43 13.44 -31.48
CA GLU A 426 14.79 13.12 -31.01
C GLU A 426 15.86 13.31 -32.10
N ASN A 427 15.49 13.51 -33.38
CA ASN A 427 16.43 13.64 -34.49
C ASN A 427 16.29 14.99 -35.24
N PRO A 428 16.70 16.14 -34.65
CA PRO A 428 16.61 17.43 -35.33
C PRO A 428 17.74 17.71 -36.34
N ASN A 429 18.70 16.79 -36.52
CA ASN A 429 19.84 16.95 -37.43
C ASN A 429 20.06 15.69 -38.31
N ALA A 430 19.02 15.25 -39.01
CA ALA A 430 19.19 14.39 -40.19
C ALA A 430 19.16 15.26 -41.44
#